data_AF-A0A8D2MSW9-F1
#
_entry.id   AF-A0A8D2MSW9-F1
#
_cell.length_a   1.000
_cell.length_b   1.000
_cell.length_c   1.000
_cell.angle_alpha   90.00
_cell.angle_beta   90.00
_cell.angle_gamma   90.00
#
_symmetry.space_group_name_H-M   'P 1'
#
loop_
_entity.id
_entity.type
_entity.pdbx_description
1 polymer ?
#
loop_
_entity_poly.entity_id
_entity_poly.type
_entity_poly.pdbx_seq_one_letter_code
_entity_poly.pdbx_strand_id
1 'polypeptide(L)'
;MPVDKMVDLSGRQMRRLPVHICSFRELVKLYLSDNNLNHLPPELEQLQNLQILALDFNNFKALPLVVCTLKQLCILYLGNNKLCSLPLELRLLQNLKTLWIESNCLQYLPEVVCELSLLKTLHAGSNALRGLPRQLQGLQELRTIWLSGNLLSEFPPVLLDMPFLEVIDVDRNSIRFFPSLAHLPGLKLVIYDHNPCRNAPKVAKGVRRVGRWSEESPEPRKRSGAVIDITLDEKPLLPPAAKAEPDAEPC
;
A
#
# COMPACT_ATOMS: atom_id res chain seq x y z
N MET A 1 38.85 -6.73 -0.73
CA MET A 1 37.69 -5.82 -0.88
C MET A 1 37.04 -6.12 -2.24
N PRO A 2 35.72 -6.29 -2.32
CA PRO A 2 35.05 -6.54 -3.60
C PRO A 2 35.06 -5.29 -4.48
N VAL A 3 35.31 -5.47 -5.77
CA VAL A 3 35.45 -4.38 -6.76
C VAL A 3 34.17 -3.55 -6.84
N ASP A 4 33.01 -4.22 -6.74
CA ASP A 4 31.69 -3.59 -6.88
C ASP A 4 31.18 -2.94 -5.59
N LYS A 5 32.02 -2.87 -4.53
CA LYS A 5 31.64 -2.34 -3.21
C LYS A 5 30.35 -2.99 -2.68
N MET A 6 30.13 -4.24 -3.06
CA MET A 6 28.96 -5.04 -2.76
C MET A 6 29.40 -6.39 -2.19
N VAL A 7 28.72 -6.84 -1.15
CA VAL A 7 28.88 -8.17 -0.56
C VAL A 7 27.51 -8.79 -0.46
N ASP A 8 27.37 -10.00 -1.00
CA ASP A 8 26.16 -10.80 -0.89
C ASP A 8 26.48 -12.11 -0.17
N LEU A 9 25.86 -12.31 0.98
CA LEU A 9 25.94 -13.51 1.81
C LEU A 9 24.53 -14.04 2.11
N SER A 10 23.59 -13.79 1.20
CA SER A 10 22.22 -14.29 1.34
C SER A 10 22.15 -15.81 1.18
N GLY A 11 21.19 -16.47 1.85
CA GLY A 11 20.95 -17.91 1.68
C GLY A 11 22.03 -18.81 2.31
N ARG A 12 22.82 -18.30 3.27
CA ARG A 12 23.99 -19.01 3.83
C ARG A 12 23.72 -19.66 5.18
N GLN A 13 22.47 -19.66 5.66
CA GLN A 13 22.07 -20.21 6.97
C GLN A 13 22.92 -19.65 8.12
N MET A 14 23.39 -18.40 7.99
CA MET A 14 24.27 -17.79 8.97
C MET A 14 23.49 -17.43 10.23
N ARG A 15 24.04 -17.78 11.39
CA ARG A 15 23.54 -17.33 12.70
C ARG A 15 24.23 -16.07 13.20
N ARG A 16 25.38 -15.72 12.62
CA ARG A 16 26.19 -14.53 12.96
C ARG A 16 26.83 -13.98 11.68
N LEU A 17 26.94 -12.66 11.60
CA LEU A 17 27.71 -11.99 10.56
C LEU A 17 29.21 -12.06 10.90
N PRO A 18 30.07 -12.53 9.98
CA PRO A 18 31.52 -12.50 10.21
C PRO A 18 32.05 -11.06 10.31
N VAL A 19 32.71 -10.74 11.43
CA VAL A 19 33.16 -9.37 11.77
C VAL A 19 34.11 -8.78 10.72
N HIS A 20 34.92 -9.61 10.05
CA HIS A 20 35.87 -9.16 9.03
C HIS A 20 35.22 -8.41 7.85
N ILE A 21 33.93 -8.63 7.58
CA ILE A 21 33.19 -7.89 6.54
C ILE A 21 33.10 -6.40 6.89
N CYS A 22 33.06 -6.07 8.19
CA CYS A 22 32.98 -4.70 8.67
C CYS A 22 34.26 -3.89 8.37
N SER A 23 35.37 -4.56 8.02
CA SER A 23 36.61 -3.89 7.60
C SER A 23 36.52 -3.24 6.22
N PHE A 24 35.54 -3.61 5.39
CA PHE A 24 35.35 -3.04 4.05
C PHE A 24 34.65 -1.68 4.12
N ARG A 25 35.35 -0.63 4.59
CA ARG A 25 34.77 0.70 4.85
C ARG A 25 34.16 1.40 3.63
N GLU A 26 34.53 1.02 2.42
CA GLU A 26 33.91 1.55 1.20
C GLU A 26 32.70 0.74 0.72
N LEU A 27 32.23 -0.25 1.49
CA LEU A 27 31.08 -1.05 1.11
C LEU A 27 29.83 -0.18 1.00
N VAL A 28 29.13 -0.31 -0.12
CA VAL A 28 27.90 0.44 -0.45
C VAL A 28 26.67 -0.46 -0.30
N LYS A 29 26.80 -1.75 -0.58
CA LYS A 29 25.68 -2.71 -0.54
C LYS A 29 26.05 -3.96 0.24
N LEU A 30 25.19 -4.35 1.17
CA LEU A 30 25.35 -5.55 1.97
C LEU A 30 24.04 -6.33 1.98
N TYR A 31 24.08 -7.53 1.40
CA TYR A 31 22.93 -8.44 1.34
C TYR A 31 23.16 -9.61 2.29
N LEU A 32 22.24 -9.76 3.23
CA LEU A 32 22.25 -10.78 4.29
C LEU A 32 20.90 -11.49 4.39
N SER A 33 20.08 -11.42 3.33
CA SER A 33 18.74 -11.97 3.31
C SER A 33 18.76 -13.50 3.38
N ASP A 34 17.68 -14.12 3.82
CA ASP A 34 17.55 -15.59 3.91
C ASP A 34 18.69 -16.25 4.72
N ASN A 35 18.80 -15.83 5.97
CA ASN A 35 19.74 -16.37 6.93
C ASN A 35 19.02 -16.64 8.27
N ASN A 36 19.77 -16.96 9.33
CA ASN A 36 19.22 -17.14 10.66
C ASN A 36 19.74 -16.08 11.64
N LEU A 37 20.03 -14.87 11.15
CA LEU A 37 20.55 -13.78 11.97
C LEU A 37 19.48 -13.28 12.93
N ASN A 38 19.89 -12.98 14.17
CA ASN A 38 19.06 -12.32 15.16
C ASN A 38 19.79 -11.18 15.89
N HIS A 39 21.07 -10.95 15.55
CA HIS A 39 21.89 -9.83 15.99
C HIS A 39 22.87 -9.46 14.87
N LEU A 40 23.38 -8.25 14.94
CA LEU A 40 24.48 -7.76 14.10
C LEU A 40 25.62 -7.29 15.00
N PRO A 41 26.88 -7.50 14.61
CA PRO A 41 28.03 -7.07 15.38
C PRO A 41 28.10 -5.54 15.49
N PRO A 42 28.55 -4.97 16.62
CA PRO A 42 28.70 -3.51 16.77
C PRO A 42 29.65 -2.91 15.74
N GLU A 43 30.64 -3.68 15.27
CA GLU A 43 31.59 -3.27 14.23
C GLU A 43 30.93 -2.89 12.90
N LEU A 44 29.67 -3.28 12.67
CA LEU A 44 28.90 -2.85 11.50
C LEU A 44 28.85 -1.32 11.37
N GLU A 45 28.96 -0.58 12.48
CA GLU A 45 29.04 0.88 12.49
C GLU A 45 30.20 1.43 11.64
N GLN A 46 31.22 0.63 11.33
CA GLN A 46 32.34 1.07 10.50
C GLN A 46 31.96 1.25 9.01
N LEU A 47 30.83 0.69 8.58
CA LEU A 47 30.35 0.73 7.19
C LEU A 47 29.60 2.03 6.88
N GLN A 48 30.23 3.18 7.13
CA GLN A 48 29.61 4.50 7.02
C GLN A 48 29.18 4.90 5.59
N ASN A 49 29.65 4.17 4.57
CA ASN A 49 29.26 4.36 3.17
C ASN A 49 28.10 3.46 2.72
N LEU A 50 27.55 2.64 3.62
CA LEU A 50 26.51 1.68 3.27
C LEU A 50 25.20 2.41 2.92
N GLN A 51 24.71 2.14 1.71
CA GLN A 51 23.47 2.71 1.17
C GLN A 51 22.34 1.69 1.13
N ILE A 52 22.66 0.41 0.96
CA ILE A 52 21.68 -0.68 0.90
C ILE A 52 22.06 -1.76 1.91
N LEU A 53 21.13 -2.08 2.80
CA LEU A 53 21.23 -3.18 3.73
C LEU A 53 19.99 -4.07 3.61
N ALA A 54 20.20 -5.32 3.19
CA ALA A 54 19.13 -6.31 3.09
C ALA A 54 19.25 -7.35 4.22
N LEU A 55 18.21 -7.44 5.04
CA LEU A 55 18.10 -8.34 6.20
C LEU A 55 16.78 -9.13 6.16
N ASP A 56 16.15 -9.25 4.99
CA ASP A 56 14.90 -9.99 4.85
C ASP A 56 15.06 -11.46 5.22
N PHE A 57 13.98 -12.13 5.64
CA PHE A 57 13.99 -13.57 5.93
C PHE A 57 15.08 -13.93 6.96
N ASN A 58 15.00 -13.30 8.13
CA ASN A 58 15.88 -13.55 9.26
C ASN A 58 15.04 -13.72 10.55
N ASN A 59 15.68 -13.69 11.71
CA ASN A 59 15.06 -13.91 13.02
C ASN A 59 15.14 -12.68 13.94
N PHE A 60 15.19 -11.46 13.39
CA PHE A 60 15.25 -10.25 14.20
C PHE A 60 13.93 -10.01 14.93
N LYS A 61 13.99 -9.96 16.27
CA LYS A 61 12.87 -9.56 17.14
C LYS A 61 12.78 -8.03 17.33
N ALA A 62 13.91 -7.36 17.15
CA ALA A 62 14.06 -5.91 17.17
C ALA A 62 15.13 -5.53 16.16
N LEU A 63 15.07 -4.30 15.62
CA LEU A 63 16.13 -3.75 14.77
C LEU A 63 17.38 -3.48 15.63
N PRO A 64 18.55 -4.07 15.31
CA PRO A 64 19.77 -3.77 16.04
C PRO A 64 20.14 -2.28 15.93
N LEU A 65 20.43 -1.63 17.06
CA LEU A 65 20.73 -0.19 17.10
C LEU A 65 21.93 0.21 16.25
N VAL A 66 22.87 -0.71 16.01
CA VAL A 66 24.01 -0.49 15.11
C VAL A 66 23.57 -0.15 13.68
N VAL A 67 22.40 -0.62 13.22
CA VAL A 67 21.88 -0.24 11.90
C VAL A 67 21.53 1.25 11.84
N CYS A 68 21.06 1.81 12.96
CA CYS A 68 20.69 3.22 13.05
C CYS A 68 21.90 4.18 13.03
N THR A 69 23.14 3.66 13.13
CA THR A 69 24.36 4.48 13.02
C THR A 69 24.82 4.68 11.57
N LEU A 70 24.22 3.95 10.62
CA LEU A 70 24.57 3.96 9.20
C LEU A 70 23.86 5.10 8.44
N LYS A 71 24.32 6.34 8.67
CA LYS A 71 23.61 7.56 8.21
C LYS A 71 23.44 7.70 6.68
N GLN A 72 24.22 6.97 5.88
CA GLN A 72 24.11 6.96 4.42
C GLN A 72 23.08 5.96 3.87
N LEU A 73 22.42 5.21 4.76
CA LEU A 73 21.47 4.19 4.35
C LEU A 73 20.28 4.82 3.62
N CYS A 74 20.04 4.35 2.41
CA CYS A 74 18.96 4.78 1.53
C CYS A 74 17.85 3.72 1.44
N ILE A 75 18.22 2.44 1.54
CA ILE A 75 17.29 1.31 1.43
C ILE A 75 17.58 0.33 2.56
N LEU A 76 16.54 0.03 3.34
CA LEU A 76 16.59 -0.94 4.43
C LEU A 76 15.50 -1.98 4.24
N TYR A 77 15.93 -3.23 4.06
CA TYR A 77 15.03 -4.36 3.97
C TYR A 77 15.04 -5.19 5.26
N LEU A 78 13.87 -5.33 5.89
CA LEU A 78 13.63 -6.04 7.15
C LEU A 78 12.38 -6.93 7.05
N GLY A 79 11.94 -7.26 5.84
CA GLY A 79 10.77 -8.10 5.62
C GLY A 79 10.96 -9.51 6.17
N ASN A 80 9.87 -10.21 6.48
CA ASN A 80 9.91 -11.60 6.95
C ASN A 80 10.84 -11.79 8.17
N ASN A 81 10.60 -10.99 9.20
CA ASN A 81 11.28 -11.06 10.49
C ASN A 81 10.23 -11.19 11.62
N LYS A 82 10.61 -10.89 12.87
CA LYS A 82 9.74 -10.99 14.06
C LYS A 82 9.67 -9.65 14.79
N LEU A 83 9.75 -8.54 14.05
CA LEU A 83 9.77 -7.19 14.60
C LEU A 83 8.39 -6.83 15.16
N CYS A 84 8.35 -6.50 16.46
CA CYS A 84 7.13 -5.99 17.12
C CYS A 84 7.15 -4.46 17.28
N SER A 85 8.33 -3.84 17.14
CA SER A 85 8.52 -2.39 17.22
C SER A 85 9.79 -1.98 16.45
N LEU A 86 9.96 -0.67 16.24
CA LEU A 86 11.17 -0.06 15.71
C LEU A 86 11.75 0.93 16.75
N PRO A 87 13.07 1.00 16.91
CA PRO A 87 13.72 1.88 17.88
C PRO A 87 13.61 3.36 17.49
N LEU A 88 13.64 4.27 18.48
CA LEU A 88 13.57 5.72 18.25
C LEU A 88 14.78 6.23 17.46
N GLU A 89 15.92 5.54 17.59
CA GLU A 89 17.16 5.80 16.86
C GLU A 89 17.00 5.66 15.34
N LEU A 90 15.94 5.00 14.85
CA LEU A 90 15.66 4.92 13.41
C LEU A 90 15.57 6.31 12.77
N ARG A 91 15.16 7.34 13.53
CA ARG A 91 15.14 8.74 13.07
C ARG A 91 16.51 9.24 12.62
N LEU A 92 17.62 8.59 12.98
CA LEU A 92 18.95 9.01 12.55
C LEU A 92 19.20 8.71 11.07
N LEU A 93 18.41 7.84 10.45
CA LEU A 93 18.53 7.45 9.03
C LEU A 93 17.84 8.46 8.10
N GLN A 94 18.28 9.71 8.14
CA GLN A 94 17.66 10.82 7.41
C GLN A 94 17.75 10.71 5.88
N ASN A 95 18.61 9.82 5.36
CA ASN A 95 18.72 9.52 3.93
C ASN A 95 17.82 8.37 3.45
N LEU A 96 17.05 7.75 4.35
CA LEU A 96 16.26 6.56 4.02
C LEU A 96 15.10 6.92 3.08
N LYS A 97 15.09 6.28 1.90
CA LYS A 97 14.08 6.46 0.85
C LYS A 97 13.15 5.26 0.75
N THR A 98 13.60 4.08 1.18
CA THR A 98 12.81 2.85 1.10
C THR A 98 12.97 2.03 2.37
N LEU A 99 11.83 1.69 2.98
CA LEU A 99 11.76 0.84 4.16
C LEU A 99 10.80 -0.34 3.90
N TRP A 100 11.34 -1.55 4.00
CA TRP A 100 10.57 -2.80 3.96
C TRP A 100 10.50 -3.40 5.34
N ILE A 101 9.30 -3.47 5.89
CA ILE A 101 8.97 -4.09 7.19
C ILE A 101 7.77 -5.04 7.05
N GLU A 102 7.50 -5.51 5.83
CA GLU A 102 6.44 -6.47 5.53
C GLU A 102 6.64 -7.80 6.27
N SER A 103 5.57 -8.54 6.57
CA SER A 103 5.65 -9.87 7.19
C SER A 103 6.43 -9.82 8.52
N ASN A 104 5.96 -8.97 9.42
CA ASN A 104 6.47 -8.81 10.79
C ASN A 104 5.30 -8.87 11.79
N CYS A 105 5.51 -8.44 13.04
CA CYS A 105 4.53 -8.52 14.12
C CYS A 105 4.10 -7.13 14.63
N LEU A 106 4.14 -6.10 13.77
CA LEU A 106 3.79 -4.73 14.15
C LEU A 106 2.28 -4.59 14.36
N GLN A 107 1.87 -4.17 15.55
CA GLN A 107 0.46 -3.88 15.86
C GLN A 107 0.06 -2.43 15.53
N TYR A 108 1.05 -1.54 15.49
CA TYR A 108 0.94 -0.14 15.10
C TYR A 108 2.17 0.25 14.30
N LEU A 109 2.04 1.23 13.41
CA LEU A 109 3.18 1.83 12.72
C LEU A 109 3.87 2.79 13.71
N PRO A 110 5.14 2.56 14.10
CA PRO A 110 5.82 3.42 15.06
C PRO A 110 5.95 4.86 14.55
N GLU A 111 5.70 5.85 15.42
CA GLU A 111 5.76 7.28 15.03
C GLU A 111 7.13 7.70 14.47
N VAL A 112 8.21 7.02 14.87
CA VAL A 112 9.56 7.26 14.35
C VAL A 112 9.67 7.07 12.83
N VAL A 113 8.81 6.26 12.20
CA VAL A 113 8.75 6.11 10.74
C VAL A 113 8.29 7.41 10.07
N CYS A 114 7.45 8.19 10.76
CA CYS A 114 6.96 9.49 10.29
C CYS A 114 8.03 10.60 10.38
N GLU A 115 9.17 10.35 11.04
CA GLU A 115 10.30 11.29 11.11
C GLU A 115 11.31 11.10 9.95
N LEU A 116 11.09 10.11 9.09
CA LEU A 116 11.95 9.81 7.94
C LEU A 116 11.54 10.67 6.72
N SER A 117 11.87 11.95 6.76
CA SER A 117 11.40 12.97 5.82
C SER A 117 11.63 12.68 4.32
N LEU A 118 12.65 11.89 3.97
CA LEU A 118 12.97 11.51 2.59
C LEU A 118 12.35 10.16 2.15
N LEU A 119 11.53 9.53 3.00
CA LEU A 119 10.93 8.22 2.72
C LEU A 119 9.95 8.32 1.55
N LYS A 120 10.22 7.56 0.49
CA LYS A 120 9.40 7.51 -0.75
C LYS A 120 8.53 6.28 -0.82
N THR A 121 9.02 5.18 -0.25
CA THR A 121 8.39 3.88 -0.34
C THR A 121 8.39 3.19 1.02
N LEU A 122 7.20 2.84 1.50
CA LEU A 122 6.98 2.10 2.73
C LEU A 122 6.21 0.83 2.44
N HIS A 123 6.80 -0.33 2.74
CA HIS A 123 6.07 -1.60 2.75
C HIS A 123 5.91 -2.09 4.18
N ALA A 124 4.67 -2.11 4.64
CA ALA A 124 4.27 -2.58 5.96
C ALA A 124 3.11 -3.59 5.86
N GLY A 125 3.04 -4.32 4.75
CA GLY A 125 2.07 -5.40 4.55
C GLY A 125 2.29 -6.58 5.51
N SER A 126 1.34 -7.50 5.58
CA SER A 126 1.41 -8.73 6.37
C SER A 126 1.86 -8.48 7.82
N ASN A 127 1.23 -7.51 8.48
CA ASN A 127 1.43 -7.17 9.89
C ASN A 127 0.08 -7.21 10.63
N ALA A 128 0.01 -6.67 11.85
CA ALA A 128 -1.21 -6.57 12.64
C ALA A 128 -1.70 -5.12 12.79
N LEU A 129 -1.42 -4.26 11.80
CA LEU A 129 -1.76 -2.83 11.87
C LEU A 129 -3.27 -2.63 11.86
N ARG A 130 -3.79 -1.88 12.83
CA ARG A 130 -5.21 -1.52 12.95
C ARG A 130 -5.54 -0.12 12.43
N GLY A 131 -4.50 0.72 12.27
CA GLY A 131 -4.60 2.08 11.80
C GLY A 131 -3.21 2.65 11.56
N LEU A 132 -3.16 3.91 11.14
CA LEU A 132 -1.93 4.65 10.89
C LEU A 132 -1.89 5.92 11.76
N PRO A 133 -0.71 6.35 12.24
CA PRO A 133 -0.57 7.58 13.02
C PRO A 133 -0.85 8.81 12.14
N ARG A 134 -1.47 9.84 12.72
CA ARG A 134 -1.75 11.13 12.03
C ARG A 134 -0.48 11.82 11.53
N GLN A 135 0.65 11.60 12.19
CA GLN A 135 1.95 12.15 11.88
C GLN A 135 2.47 11.67 10.51
N LEU A 136 1.91 10.59 9.96
CA LEU A 136 2.29 10.08 8.65
C LEU A 136 2.09 11.11 7.53
N GLN A 137 1.14 12.05 7.70
CA GLN A 137 0.95 13.18 6.79
C GLN A 137 2.21 14.06 6.62
N GLY A 138 3.15 14.01 7.57
CA GLY A 138 4.42 14.74 7.51
C GLY A 138 5.39 14.21 6.44
N LEU A 139 5.18 12.99 5.92
CA LEU A 139 6.03 12.38 4.89
C LEU A 139 5.69 12.90 3.49
N GLN A 140 6.14 14.13 3.20
CA GLN A 140 5.87 14.82 1.92
C GLN A 140 6.52 14.13 0.70
N GLU A 141 7.56 13.33 0.92
CA GLU A 141 8.22 12.55 -0.13
C GLU A 141 7.59 11.18 -0.38
N LEU A 142 6.62 10.74 0.44
CA LEU A 142 6.02 9.42 0.30
C LEU A 142 5.19 9.36 -0.99
N ARG A 143 5.49 8.36 -1.83
CA ARG A 143 4.79 8.09 -3.10
C ARG A 143 4.06 6.77 -3.06
N THR A 144 4.57 5.80 -2.31
CA THR A 144 4.08 4.42 -2.35
C THR A 144 3.97 3.86 -0.94
N ILE A 145 2.78 3.33 -0.62
CA ILE A 145 2.51 2.69 0.65
C ILE A 145 1.81 1.34 0.44
N TRP A 146 2.38 0.28 1.00
CA TRP A 146 1.85 -1.08 0.95
C TRP A 146 1.44 -1.54 2.35
N LEU A 147 0.14 -1.77 2.53
CA LEU A 147 -0.50 -2.15 3.80
C LEU A 147 -1.34 -3.42 3.66
N SER A 148 -1.12 -4.20 2.60
CA SER A 148 -1.89 -5.41 2.36
C SER A 148 -1.73 -6.41 3.50
N GLY A 149 -2.76 -7.21 3.81
CA GLY A 149 -2.64 -8.25 4.85
C GLY A 149 -2.51 -7.70 6.27
N ASN A 150 -3.23 -6.62 6.59
CA ASN A 150 -3.28 -6.04 7.94
C ASN A 150 -4.69 -6.18 8.54
N LEU A 151 -4.94 -5.50 9.66
CA LEU A 151 -6.20 -5.52 10.41
C LEU A 151 -6.96 -4.18 10.33
N LEU A 152 -6.81 -3.45 9.21
CA LEU A 152 -7.49 -2.16 9.01
C LEU A 152 -9.00 -2.40 8.87
N SER A 153 -9.80 -1.88 9.82
CA SER A 153 -11.28 -1.96 9.77
C SER A 153 -11.91 -0.84 8.94
N GLU A 154 -11.18 0.24 8.74
CA GLU A 154 -11.57 1.41 7.96
C GLU A 154 -10.39 1.89 7.11
N PHE A 155 -10.68 2.63 6.04
CA PHE A 155 -9.64 3.26 5.25
C PHE A 155 -8.94 4.34 6.10
N PRO A 156 -7.60 4.32 6.26
CA PRO A 156 -6.91 5.29 7.11
C PRO A 156 -7.10 6.73 6.60
N PRO A 157 -7.77 7.61 7.36
CA PRO A 157 -8.11 8.95 6.87
C PRO A 157 -6.88 9.80 6.57
N VAL A 158 -5.77 9.57 7.28
CA VAL A 158 -4.48 10.27 7.03
C VAL A 158 -4.00 10.15 5.58
N LEU A 159 -4.33 9.06 4.88
CA LEU A 159 -3.93 8.87 3.47
C LEU A 159 -4.71 9.79 2.52
N LEU A 160 -5.87 10.31 2.93
CA LEU A 160 -6.65 11.28 2.15
C LEU A 160 -5.98 12.65 2.10
N ASP A 161 -5.10 12.94 3.07
CA ASP A 161 -4.41 14.21 3.24
C ASP A 161 -2.97 14.16 2.68
N MET A 162 -2.61 13.11 1.93
CA MET A 162 -1.27 12.90 1.36
C MET A 162 -1.30 13.03 -0.18
N PRO A 163 -1.23 14.25 -0.74
CA PRO A 163 -1.53 14.51 -2.15
C PRO A 163 -0.52 13.92 -3.14
N PHE A 164 0.68 13.55 -2.67
CA PHE A 164 1.75 13.00 -3.50
C PHE A 164 1.74 11.47 -3.59
N LEU A 165 0.80 10.79 -2.93
CA LEU A 165 0.68 9.33 -3.05
C LEU A 165 0.31 8.93 -4.48
N GLU A 166 1.09 8.03 -5.04
CA GLU A 166 0.90 7.43 -6.36
C GLU A 166 0.33 6.02 -6.27
N VAL A 167 0.72 5.27 -5.24
CA VAL A 167 0.31 3.87 -5.05
C VAL A 167 -0.13 3.65 -3.61
N ILE A 168 -1.36 3.15 -3.47
CA ILE A 168 -1.94 2.74 -2.19
C ILE A 168 -2.37 1.28 -2.32
N ASP A 169 -1.75 0.39 -1.54
CA ASP A 169 -2.21 -0.99 -1.38
C ASP A 169 -2.77 -1.20 0.03
N VAL A 170 -4.05 -1.57 0.09
CA VAL A 170 -4.80 -1.96 1.29
C VAL A 170 -5.53 -3.30 1.08
N ASP A 171 -5.06 -4.13 0.13
CA ASP A 171 -5.58 -5.50 -0.11
C ASP A 171 -5.61 -6.32 1.19
N ARG A 172 -6.48 -7.34 1.27
CA ARG A 172 -6.51 -8.28 2.41
C ARG A 172 -6.58 -7.57 3.77
N ASN A 173 -7.55 -6.67 3.93
CA ASN A 173 -7.87 -6.00 5.19
C ASN A 173 -9.34 -6.22 5.56
N SER A 174 -9.87 -5.49 6.54
CA SER A 174 -11.27 -5.58 6.99
C SER A 174 -12.08 -4.31 6.66
N ILE A 175 -11.68 -3.55 5.63
CA ILE A 175 -12.31 -2.28 5.26
C ILE A 175 -13.69 -2.53 4.65
N ARG A 176 -14.72 -1.94 5.26
CA ARG A 176 -16.12 -2.08 4.80
C ARG A 176 -16.56 -0.99 3.83
N PHE A 177 -15.99 0.20 3.95
CA PHE A 177 -16.34 1.35 3.14
C PHE A 177 -15.10 2.08 2.68
N PHE A 178 -15.05 2.40 1.38
CA PHE A 178 -13.97 3.19 0.80
C PHE A 178 -14.41 4.64 0.56
N PRO A 179 -13.62 5.64 0.98
CA PRO A 179 -13.88 7.04 0.66
C PRO A 179 -13.61 7.34 -0.83
N SER A 180 -13.93 8.55 -1.26
CA SER A 180 -13.47 9.07 -2.55
C SER A 180 -11.98 9.38 -2.47
N LEU A 181 -11.22 8.90 -3.46
CA LEU A 181 -9.80 9.19 -3.68
C LEU A 181 -9.61 10.08 -4.92
N ALA A 182 -10.70 10.55 -5.54
CA ALA A 182 -10.65 11.34 -6.78
C ALA A 182 -9.93 12.70 -6.62
N HIS A 183 -9.79 13.20 -5.39
CA HIS A 183 -9.08 14.45 -5.10
C HIS A 183 -7.57 14.28 -4.96
N LEU A 184 -7.05 13.04 -4.96
CA LEU A 184 -5.60 12.77 -4.89
C LEU A 184 -4.99 12.91 -6.30
N PRO A 185 -4.29 14.02 -6.60
CA PRO A 185 -3.91 14.35 -7.98
C PRO A 185 -2.82 13.43 -8.54
N GLY A 186 -1.98 12.87 -7.68
CA GLY A 186 -0.87 11.99 -8.06
C GLY A 186 -1.22 10.50 -8.10
N LEU A 187 -2.42 10.12 -7.68
CA LEU A 187 -2.77 8.70 -7.52
C LEU A 187 -2.78 8.00 -8.89
N LYS A 188 -2.06 6.88 -9.00
CA LYS A 188 -1.97 6.05 -10.21
C LYS A 188 -2.59 4.69 -9.99
N LEU A 189 -2.48 4.14 -8.79
CA LEU A 189 -2.91 2.79 -8.46
C LEU A 189 -3.49 2.71 -7.06
N VAL A 190 -4.68 2.11 -6.95
CA VAL A 190 -5.24 1.65 -5.67
C VAL A 190 -5.55 0.16 -5.75
N ILE A 191 -4.95 -0.60 -4.83
CA ILE A 191 -5.20 -2.03 -4.64
C ILE A 191 -5.99 -2.17 -3.34
N TYR A 192 -7.18 -2.76 -3.41
CA TYR A 192 -8.11 -2.82 -2.28
C TYR A 192 -8.90 -4.13 -2.24
N ASP A 193 -8.44 -5.13 -2.97
CA ASP A 193 -9.11 -6.43 -3.04
C ASP A 193 -9.16 -7.12 -1.67
N HIS A 194 -9.85 -8.25 -1.58
CA HIS A 194 -9.94 -9.08 -0.38
C HIS A 194 -10.31 -8.30 0.90
N ASN A 195 -11.08 -7.23 0.75
CA ASN A 195 -11.74 -6.49 1.82
C ASN A 195 -13.25 -6.77 1.77
N PRO A 196 -13.97 -6.87 2.88
CA PRO A 196 -15.43 -7.02 2.93
C PRO A 196 -16.16 -5.71 2.59
N CYS A 197 -15.68 -4.99 1.58
CA CYS A 197 -16.18 -3.69 1.20
C CYS A 197 -17.55 -3.76 0.51
N ARG A 198 -18.38 -2.75 0.77
CA ARG A 198 -19.72 -2.59 0.16
C ARG A 198 -19.71 -1.62 -1.03
N ASN A 199 -18.58 -0.96 -1.28
CA ASN A 199 -18.38 -0.06 -2.39
C ASN A 199 -16.91 -0.09 -2.85
N ALA A 200 -16.69 0.21 -4.13
CA ALA A 200 -15.36 0.53 -4.63
C ALA A 200 -14.96 1.98 -4.29
N PRO A 201 -13.65 2.26 -4.13
CA PRO A 201 -13.16 3.63 -4.05
C PRO A 201 -13.46 4.38 -5.35
N LYS A 202 -14.02 5.58 -5.23
CA LYS A 202 -14.16 6.52 -6.36
C LYS A 202 -12.79 7.12 -6.64
N VAL A 203 -12.33 7.08 -7.89
CA VAL A 203 -11.00 7.54 -8.28
C VAL A 203 -11.08 8.48 -9.48
N ALA A 204 -10.05 9.30 -9.69
CA ALA A 204 -9.95 10.16 -10.87
C ALA A 204 -9.74 9.33 -12.15
N LYS A 205 -9.98 9.96 -13.31
CA LYS A 205 -9.77 9.32 -14.62
C LYS A 205 -8.29 8.93 -14.78
N GLY A 206 -8.03 7.70 -15.24
CA GLY A 206 -6.68 7.17 -15.45
C GLY A 206 -6.09 6.44 -14.24
N VAL A 207 -6.70 6.54 -13.06
CA VAL A 207 -6.29 5.78 -11.87
C VAL A 207 -6.68 4.31 -12.06
N ARG A 208 -5.71 3.40 -11.95
CA ARG A 208 -5.95 1.96 -11.98
C ARG A 208 -6.49 1.49 -10.64
N ARG A 209 -7.55 0.67 -10.69
CA ARG A 209 -8.14 -0.02 -9.53
C ARG A 209 -7.84 -1.51 -9.64
N VAL A 210 -7.45 -2.14 -8.54
CA VAL A 210 -7.32 -3.60 -8.43
C VAL A 210 -8.17 -4.07 -7.25
N GLY A 211 -9.26 -4.76 -7.56
CA GLY A 211 -10.22 -5.29 -6.59
C GLY A 211 -11.62 -5.47 -7.16
N ARG A 212 -12.56 -5.91 -6.31
CA ARG A 212 -13.98 -6.06 -6.67
C ARG A 212 -14.55 -4.76 -7.26
N TRP A 213 -15.32 -4.87 -8.35
CA TRP A 213 -15.89 -3.74 -9.10
C TRP A 213 -14.87 -2.81 -9.77
N SER A 214 -13.62 -3.27 -9.96
CA SER A 214 -12.58 -2.48 -10.68
C SER A 214 -12.91 -2.28 -12.17
N GLU A 215 -13.61 -3.22 -12.79
CA GLU A 215 -14.03 -3.18 -14.21
C GLU A 215 -15.27 -2.33 -14.46
N GLU A 216 -16.08 -2.05 -13.42
CA GLU A 216 -17.24 -1.18 -13.55
C GLU A 216 -16.76 0.27 -13.63
N SER A 217 -16.56 0.75 -14.86
CA SER A 217 -16.58 2.18 -15.14
C SER A 217 -17.96 2.74 -14.76
N PRO A 218 -18.06 3.94 -14.17
CA PRO A 218 -19.34 4.60 -13.89
C PRO A 218 -20.07 5.08 -15.15
N GLU A 219 -19.83 4.46 -16.32
CA GLU A 219 -20.59 4.74 -17.51
C GLU A 219 -21.98 4.11 -17.36
N PRO A 220 -23.07 4.87 -17.56
CA PRO A 220 -24.39 4.27 -17.64
C PRO A 220 -24.37 3.28 -18.80
N ARG A 221 -24.68 2.01 -18.52
CA ARG A 221 -24.90 0.99 -19.56
C ARG A 221 -25.85 1.58 -20.59
N LYS A 222 -25.36 1.90 -21.79
CA LYS A 222 -26.22 2.10 -22.95
C LYS A 222 -26.95 0.77 -23.12
N ARG A 223 -28.24 0.74 -22.78
CA ARG A 223 -29.13 -0.36 -23.16
C ARG A 223 -29.08 -0.41 -24.69
N SER A 224 -28.31 -1.33 -25.26
CA SER A 224 -28.47 -1.72 -26.64
C SER A 224 -29.78 -2.53 -26.73
N GLY A 225 -30.90 -1.83 -26.80
CA GLY A 225 -32.14 -2.40 -27.29
C GLY A 225 -31.98 -2.62 -28.79
N ALA A 226 -31.33 -3.73 -29.17
CA ALA A 226 -31.46 -4.26 -30.51
C ALA A 226 -32.90 -4.77 -30.63
N VAL A 227 -33.71 -4.01 -31.37
CA VAL A 227 -35.03 -4.42 -31.84
C VAL A 227 -34.82 -5.67 -32.69
N ILE A 228 -35.30 -6.80 -32.21
CA ILE A 228 -35.53 -7.98 -33.04
C ILE A 228 -36.96 -7.81 -33.55
N ASP A 229 -37.06 -7.46 -34.83
CA ASP A 229 -38.31 -7.56 -35.58
C ASP A 229 -38.77 -9.02 -35.58
N ILE A 230 -39.94 -9.27 -35.00
CA ILE A 230 -40.73 -10.47 -35.25
C ILE A 230 -42.14 -9.98 -35.53
N THR A 231 -42.45 -9.88 -36.82
CA THR A 231 -43.79 -9.72 -37.37
C THR A 231 -44.67 -10.91 -36.97
N LEU A 232 -45.84 -10.66 -36.40
CA LEU A 232 -47.02 -11.50 -36.51
C LEU A 232 -48.28 -10.63 -36.35
N ASP A 233 -49.12 -10.67 -37.37
CA ASP A 233 -50.44 -10.05 -37.49
C ASP A 233 -51.36 -10.39 -36.30
N GLU A 234 -52.18 -9.42 -35.86
CA GLU A 234 -53.65 -9.51 -35.86
C GLU A 234 -54.30 -8.28 -35.20
N LYS A 235 -55.29 -7.71 -35.90
CA LYS A 235 -56.12 -6.56 -35.52
C LYS A 235 -57.15 -6.99 -34.46
N PRO A 236 -57.64 -6.09 -33.58
CA PRO A 236 -58.97 -5.53 -33.87
C PRO A 236 -59.27 -4.09 -33.39
N LEU A 237 -60.15 -3.47 -34.19
CA LEU A 237 -61.13 -2.38 -34.00
C LEU A 237 -61.01 -1.35 -32.85
N LEU A 238 -61.03 -0.07 -33.26
CA LEU A 238 -61.45 1.10 -32.47
C LEU A 238 -62.98 1.14 -32.25
N PRO A 239 -63.48 1.63 -31.10
CA PRO A 239 -64.89 1.96 -30.90
C PRO A 239 -65.24 3.38 -31.41
N PRO A 240 -66.51 3.64 -31.82
CA PRO A 240 -66.92 4.92 -32.37
C PRO A 240 -67.31 5.95 -31.29
N ALA A 241 -67.07 7.22 -31.61
CA ALA A 241 -67.40 8.39 -30.81
C ALA A 241 -68.91 8.65 -30.74
N ALA A 242 -69.45 8.89 -29.54
CA ALA A 242 -70.81 9.36 -29.32
C ALA A 242 -70.83 10.90 -29.24
N LYS A 243 -71.71 11.50 -30.05
CA LYS A 243 -71.99 12.94 -30.11
C LYS A 243 -72.87 13.37 -28.93
N ALA A 244 -72.63 14.59 -28.47
CA ALA A 244 -73.47 15.32 -27.54
C ALA A 244 -74.70 15.92 -28.23
N GLU A 245 -75.84 15.92 -27.56
CA GLU A 245 -76.96 16.85 -27.75
C GLU A 245 -77.57 17.23 -26.39
N PRO A 246 -78.17 18.43 -26.24
CA PRO A 246 -78.52 19.03 -24.96
C PRO A 246 -80.01 18.95 -24.59
N ASP A 247 -80.27 19.37 -23.34
CA ASP A 247 -81.51 19.46 -22.56
C ASP A 247 -82.82 19.85 -23.27
N ALA A 248 -83.93 19.26 -22.81
CA ALA A 248 -85.23 19.91 -22.60
C ALA A 248 -86.20 19.05 -21.76
N GLU A 249 -86.46 19.46 -20.51
CA GLU A 249 -87.73 19.29 -19.77
C GLU A 249 -88.82 20.24 -20.34
N PRO A 250 -90.09 20.31 -19.84
CA PRO A 250 -90.83 19.49 -18.86
C PRO A 250 -92.28 19.11 -19.30
N CYS A 251 -92.92 18.18 -18.56
CA CYS A 251 -94.28 18.26 -17.97
C CYS A 251 -94.72 16.90 -17.42
#